data_AF-A0AAD8H9T2-F1
#
_entry.id   AF-A0AAD8H9T2-F1
#
_cell.length_a   1.000
_cell.length_b   1.000
_cell.length_c   1.000
_cell.angle_alpha   90.00
_cell.angle_beta   90.00
_cell.angle_gamma   90.00
#
_symmetry.space_group_name_H-M   'P 1'
#
loop_
_entity.id
_entity.type
_entity.pdbx_description
1 polymer ?
#
loop_
_entity_poly.entity_id
_entity_poly.type
_entity_poly.pdbx_seq_one_letter_code
_entity_poly.pdbx_strand_id
1 'polypeptide(L)'
;MKDVALKKEMKKVGGDITNEEWKQVSSFLPFLKVFYDATLKLPGSLYITSNYYIDAIFGVGYVLFQHLYHEDEAIRKMASHMKLKYDKYWGDIDKLNHFIFISESLLEMEKFEEGTENLTVEQPMIIIDEQ
;
A
#
# COMPACT_ATOMS: atom_id res chain seq x y z
N MET A 1 -3.48 -3.13 31.88
CA MET A 1 -2.52 -2.02 31.91
C MET A 1 -2.66 -1.02 30.74
N LYS A 2 -2.96 -1.45 29.49
CA LYS A 2 -3.02 -0.56 28.32
C LYS A 2 -4.22 0.42 28.31
N ASP A 3 -5.41 0.00 28.76
CA ASP A 3 -6.60 0.88 28.80
C ASP A 3 -6.50 2.04 29.79
N VAL A 4 -5.78 1.84 30.90
CA VAL A 4 -5.62 2.87 31.94
C VAL A 4 -4.74 4.02 31.45
N ALA A 5 -3.68 3.70 30.69
CA ALA A 5 -2.81 4.71 30.09
C ALA A 5 -3.56 5.52 29.01
N LEU A 6 -4.37 4.85 28.20
CA LEU A 6 -5.12 5.47 27.11
C LEU A 6 -6.23 6.39 27.64
N LYS A 7 -6.96 5.95 28.69
CA LYS A 7 -7.91 6.82 29.42
C LYS A 7 -7.24 8.05 30.04
N LYS A 8 -6.03 7.89 30.57
CA LYS A 8 -5.26 8.98 31.19
C LYS A 8 -4.83 10.04 30.17
N GLU A 9 -4.40 9.63 28.98
CA GLU A 9 -4.04 10.58 27.92
C GLU A 9 -5.27 11.29 27.34
N MET A 10 -6.40 10.60 27.18
CA MET A 10 -7.64 11.23 26.67
C MET A 10 -8.24 12.23 27.67
N LYS A 11 -8.09 12.01 28.99
CA LYS A 11 -8.46 13.01 30.01
C LYS A 11 -7.65 14.30 29.92
N LYS A 12 -6.39 14.26 29.44
CA LYS A 12 -5.59 15.48 29.22
C LYS A 12 -6.10 16.31 28.03
N VAL A 13 -6.81 15.70 27.09
CA VAL A 13 -7.38 16.35 25.89
C VAL A 13 -8.73 17.03 26.21
N GLY A 14 -9.21 16.96 27.45
CA GLY A 14 -10.32 17.79 27.95
C GLY A 14 -11.73 17.26 27.71
N GLY A 15 -11.88 16.02 27.23
CA GLY A 15 -13.20 15.35 27.15
C GLY A 15 -13.41 14.41 28.34
N ASP A 16 -14.44 14.65 29.15
CA ASP A 16 -14.94 13.63 30.07
C ASP A 16 -15.80 12.66 29.25
N ILE A 17 -15.15 11.60 28.77
CA ILE A 17 -15.76 10.62 27.86
C ILE A 17 -16.66 9.70 28.68
N THR A 18 -17.94 9.65 28.33
CA THR A 18 -18.91 8.75 28.98
C THR A 18 -18.53 7.28 28.75
N ASN A 19 -19.03 6.38 29.62
CA ASN A 19 -18.77 4.94 29.45
C ASN A 19 -19.22 4.40 28.09
N GLU A 20 -20.27 4.98 27.49
CA GLU A 20 -20.77 4.57 26.18
C GLU A 20 -19.86 5.04 25.04
N GLU A 21 -19.38 6.29 25.09
CA GLU A 21 -18.39 6.80 24.14
C GLU A 21 -17.06 6.04 24.26
N TRP A 22 -16.67 5.64 25.47
CA TRP A 22 -15.48 4.80 25.67
C TRP A 22 -15.64 3.42 25.04
N LYS A 23 -16.81 2.81 25.16
CA LYS A 23 -17.13 1.51 24.53
C LYS A 23 -17.10 1.63 23.01
N GLN A 24 -17.59 2.74 22.47
CA GLN A 24 -17.51 3.06 21.05
C GLN A 24 -16.05 3.25 20.61
N VAL A 25 -15.24 4.08 21.27
CA VAL A 25 -13.81 4.26 20.93
C VAL A 25 -13.05 2.94 21.03
N SER A 26 -13.34 2.14 22.05
CA SER A 26 -12.70 0.84 22.27
C SER A 26 -13.02 -0.17 21.15
N SER A 27 -14.20 -0.07 20.51
CA SER A 27 -14.53 -0.92 19.37
C SER A 27 -13.75 -0.56 18.10
N PHE A 28 -13.25 0.68 17.99
CA PHE A 28 -12.40 1.13 16.89
C PHE A 28 -10.92 0.80 17.09
N LEU A 29 -10.45 0.55 18.32
CA LEU A 29 -9.05 0.25 18.60
C LEU A 29 -8.48 -0.94 17.81
N PRO A 30 -9.19 -2.08 17.63
CA PRO A 30 -8.72 -3.18 16.80
C PRO A 30 -8.52 -2.78 15.33
N PHE A 31 -9.40 -1.91 14.81
CA PHE A 31 -9.31 -1.40 13.44
C PHE A 31 -8.12 -0.45 13.28
N LEU A 32 -7.97 0.51 14.21
CA LEU A 32 -6.84 1.46 14.22
C LEU A 32 -5.49 0.77 14.40
N LYS A 33 -5.45 -0.34 15.14
CA LYS A 33 -4.24 -1.16 15.29
C LYS A 33 -3.74 -1.72 13.96
N VAL A 34 -4.63 -2.06 13.02
CA VAL A 34 -4.25 -2.53 11.68
C VAL A 34 -3.48 -1.45 10.92
N PHE A 35 -3.95 -0.20 10.95
CA PHE A 35 -3.27 0.92 10.32
C PHE A 35 -1.96 1.25 11.01
N TYR A 36 -1.94 1.25 12.34
CA TYR A 36 -0.72 1.49 13.10
C TYR A 36 0.36 0.44 12.82
N ASP A 37 -0.01 -0.84 12.81
CA ASP A 37 0.89 -1.94 12.47
C ASP A 37 1.36 -1.86 11.01
N ALA A 38 0.51 -1.37 10.10
CA ALA A 38 0.90 -1.08 8.72
C ALA A 38 1.88 0.10 8.62
N THR A 39 1.66 1.18 9.38
CA THR A 39 2.55 2.35 9.42
C THR A 39 3.90 2.01 10.05
N LEU A 40 3.96 1.15 11.07
CA LEU A 40 5.22 0.69 11.64
C LEU A 40 6.05 -0.15 10.65
N LYS A 41 5.41 -0.80 9.68
CA LYS A 41 6.08 -1.48 8.56
C LYS A 41 6.54 -0.52 7.46
N LEU A 42 6.26 0.77 7.61
CA LEU A 42 6.79 1.84 6.76
C LEU A 42 7.91 2.62 7.49
N PRO A 43 9.04 2.01 7.90
CA PRO A 43 10.20 2.82 8.22
C PRO A 43 10.66 3.50 6.92
N GLY A 44 10.91 4.80 6.98
CA GLY A 44 11.18 5.64 5.83
C GLY A 44 12.45 5.25 5.07
N SER A 45 12.33 4.28 4.16
CA SER A 45 13.13 4.21 2.96
C SER A 45 12.27 4.66 1.79
N LEU A 46 12.84 5.48 0.93
CA LEU A 46 12.21 6.00 -0.29
C LEU A 46 11.92 4.91 -1.35
N TYR A 47 11.83 3.62 -1.00
CA TYR A 47 12.22 2.56 -1.94
C TYR A 47 11.35 1.29 -2.05
N ILE A 48 10.28 1.09 -1.27
CA ILE A 48 9.50 -0.17 -1.39
C ILE A 48 7.99 0.09 -1.29
N THR A 49 7.44 0.96 -2.15
CA THR A 49 5.98 1.06 -2.30
C THR A 49 5.47 1.21 -3.73
N SER A 50 6.30 1.47 -4.75
CA SER A 50 5.79 1.63 -6.13
C SER A 50 5.39 0.29 -6.76
N ASN A 51 6.23 -0.76 -6.65
CA ASN A 51 5.97 -2.06 -7.29
C ASN A 51 4.60 -2.63 -6.90
N TYR A 52 4.23 -2.53 -5.62
CA TYR A 52 2.96 -3.08 -5.14
C TYR A 52 1.75 -2.19 -5.49
N TYR A 53 1.98 -0.92 -5.78
CA TYR A 53 0.91 0.04 -6.01
C TYR A 53 0.26 -0.18 -7.38
N ILE A 54 1.08 -0.40 -8.41
CA ILE A 54 0.61 -0.72 -9.76
C ILE A 54 -0.14 -2.05 -9.76
N ASP A 55 0.43 -3.08 -9.13
CA ASP A 55 -0.21 -4.39 -8.98
C ASP A 55 -1.55 -4.30 -8.24
N ALA A 56 -1.63 -3.49 -7.18
CA ALA A 56 -2.88 -3.28 -6.45
C ALA A 56 -3.94 -2.57 -7.31
N ILE A 57 -3.56 -1.55 -8.10
CA ILE A 57 -4.48 -0.86 -9.00
C ILE A 57 -5.03 -1.82 -10.05
N PHE A 58 -4.14 -2.53 -10.76
CA PHE A 58 -4.56 -3.50 -11.78
C PHE A 58 -5.38 -4.63 -11.18
N GLY A 59 -5.01 -5.12 -9.99
CA GLY A 59 -5.75 -6.15 -9.27
C GLY A 59 -7.18 -5.72 -8.95
N VAL A 60 -7.38 -4.49 -8.46
CA VAL A 60 -8.73 -3.94 -8.22
C VAL A 60 -9.52 -3.83 -9.54
N GLY A 61 -8.88 -3.33 -10.60
CA GLY A 61 -9.51 -3.25 -11.92
C GLY A 61 -9.96 -4.62 -12.45
N TYR A 62 -9.13 -5.64 -12.28
CA TYR A 62 -9.42 -7.01 -12.69
C TYR A 62 -10.60 -7.62 -11.92
N VAL A 63 -10.60 -7.50 -10.58
CA VAL A 63 -11.71 -8.00 -9.74
C VAL A 63 -13.03 -7.33 -10.13
N LEU A 64 -13.02 -6.00 -10.31
CA LEU A 64 -14.21 -5.26 -10.76
C LEU A 64 -14.70 -5.78 -12.12
N PHE A 65 -13.79 -5.98 -13.07
CA PHE A 65 -14.13 -6.51 -14.39
C PHE A 65 -14.79 -7.89 -14.31
N GLN A 66 -14.27 -8.81 -13.51
CA GLN A 66 -14.90 -10.13 -13.30
C GLN A 66 -16.32 -10.00 -12.73
N HIS A 67 -16.52 -9.10 -11.78
CA HIS A 67 -17.80 -8.93 -11.10
C HIS A 67 -18.86 -8.20 -11.96
N LEU A 68 -18.47 -7.57 -13.08
CA LEU A 68 -19.43 -7.02 -14.06
C LEU A 68 -20.27 -8.09 -14.75
N TYR A 69 -19.76 -9.33 -14.83
CA TYR A 69 -20.43 -10.46 -15.48
C TYR A 69 -20.91 -11.52 -14.47
N HIS A 70 -20.90 -11.19 -13.18
CA HIS A 70 -21.36 -12.09 -12.12
C HIS A 70 -22.84 -12.46 -12.30
N GLU A 71 -23.28 -13.64 -11.87
CA GLU A 71 -24.67 -14.10 -12.06
C GLU A 71 -25.69 -13.28 -11.23
N ASP A 72 -25.28 -12.85 -10.04
CA ASP A 72 -26.07 -11.96 -9.17
C ASP A 72 -26.11 -10.51 -9.70
N GLU A 73 -27.32 -10.02 -9.96
CA GLU A 73 -27.58 -8.67 -10.46
C GLU A 73 -27.14 -7.56 -9.49
N ALA A 74 -27.32 -7.75 -8.18
CA ALA A 74 -26.90 -6.78 -7.19
C ALA A 74 -25.38 -6.60 -7.20
N ILE A 75 -24.64 -7.71 -7.34
CA ILE A 75 -23.18 -7.70 -7.44
C ILE A 75 -22.74 -7.01 -8.73
N ARG A 76 -23.35 -7.32 -9.89
CA ARG A 76 -23.03 -6.62 -11.15
C ARG A 76 -23.28 -5.13 -11.07
N LYS A 77 -24.39 -4.71 -10.47
CA LYS A 77 -24.74 -3.30 -10.32
C LYS A 77 -23.76 -2.58 -9.40
N MET A 78 -23.30 -3.24 -8.33
CA MET A 78 -22.27 -2.71 -7.45
C MET A 78 -20.91 -2.59 -8.17
N ALA A 79 -20.50 -3.63 -8.89
CA ALA A 79 -19.28 -3.64 -9.69
C ALA A 79 -19.29 -2.52 -10.74
N SER A 80 -20.42 -2.30 -11.41
CA SER A 80 -20.59 -1.22 -12.39
C SER A 80 -20.38 0.17 -11.78
N HIS A 81 -20.97 0.45 -10.62
CA HIS A 81 -20.76 1.73 -9.94
C HIS A 81 -19.32 1.93 -9.47
N MET A 82 -18.67 0.87 -8.98
CA MET A 82 -17.28 0.93 -8.54
C MET A 82 -16.31 1.07 -9.72
N LYS A 83 -16.63 0.45 -10.87
CA LYS A 83 -15.88 0.58 -12.12
C LYS A 83 -15.89 2.01 -12.64
N LEU A 84 -17.02 2.73 -12.56
CA LEU A 84 -17.09 4.15 -12.93
C LEU A 84 -16.13 5.02 -12.10
N LYS A 85 -16.02 4.75 -10.79
CA LYS A 85 -15.06 5.45 -9.92
C LYS A 85 -13.63 5.06 -10.27
N TYR A 86 -13.38 3.78 -10.50
CA TYR A 86 -12.07 3.30 -10.94
C TYR A 86 -11.63 3.99 -12.23
N ASP A 87 -12.47 4.01 -13.26
CA ASP A 87 -12.16 4.60 -14.56
C ASP A 87 -11.93 6.10 -14.49
N LYS A 88 -12.64 6.80 -13.60
CA LYS A 88 -12.43 8.23 -13.36
C LYS A 88 -11.02 8.56 -12.89
N TYR A 89 -10.41 7.70 -12.06
CA TYR A 89 -9.09 7.95 -11.47
C TYR A 89 -7.95 7.21 -12.18
N TRP A 90 -8.25 6.05 -12.78
CA TRP A 90 -7.25 5.11 -13.29
C TRP A 90 -7.46 4.67 -14.74
N GLY A 91 -8.60 5.03 -15.36
CA GLY A 91 -8.94 4.61 -16.73
C GLY A 91 -8.41 5.54 -17.83
N ASP A 92 -7.93 6.72 -17.45
CA ASP A 92 -7.38 7.72 -18.36
C ASP A 92 -5.89 7.90 -18.07
N ILE A 93 -5.06 7.38 -18.97
CA ILE A 93 -3.59 7.37 -18.83
C ILE A 93 -3.03 8.80 -18.78
N ASP A 94 -3.65 9.74 -19.49
CA ASP A 94 -3.21 11.14 -19.51
C ASP A 94 -3.44 11.82 -18.15
N LYS A 95 -4.37 11.29 -17.34
CA LYS A 95 -4.68 11.78 -15.98
C LYS A 95 -4.00 10.97 -14.89
N LEU A 96 -3.33 9.87 -15.23
CA LEU A 96 -2.57 9.10 -14.25
C LEU A 96 -1.43 9.96 -13.71
N ASN A 97 -1.13 9.75 -12.43
CA ASN A 97 0.04 10.36 -11.84
C ASN A 97 1.29 9.74 -12.48
N HIS A 98 1.92 10.46 -13.41
CA HIS A 98 3.09 10.00 -14.15
C HIS A 98 4.28 9.65 -13.23
N PHE A 99 4.31 10.22 -12.02
CA PHE A 99 5.31 9.86 -11.01
C PHE A 99 5.24 8.38 -10.60
N ILE A 100 4.08 7.72 -10.73
CA ILE A 100 3.94 6.28 -10.45
C ILE A 100 4.80 5.46 -11.44
N PHE A 101 4.71 5.77 -12.73
CA PHE A 101 5.50 5.09 -13.75
C PHE A 101 6.99 5.39 -13.62
N ILE A 102 7.36 6.65 -13.37
CA ILE A 102 8.76 7.03 -13.14
C ILE A 102 9.32 6.32 -11.90
N SER A 103 8.54 6.22 -10.82
CA SER A 103 8.96 5.49 -9.62
C SER A 103 9.15 4.00 -9.87
N GLU A 104 8.31 3.40 -10.71
CA GLU A 104 8.44 2.00 -11.09
C GLU A 104 9.68 1.75 -11.96
N SER A 105 9.88 2.58 -12.99
CA SER A 105 11.04 2.44 -13.89
C SER A 105 12.37 2.67 -13.16
N LEU A 106 12.42 3.62 -12.23
CA LEU A 106 13.62 3.83 -11.40
C LEU A 106 13.90 2.64 -10.48
N LEU A 107 12.85 1.98 -9.98
CA LEU A 107 12.99 0.80 -9.13
C LEU A 107 13.43 -0.44 -9.92
N GLU A 108 13.01 -0.57 -11.18
CA GLU A 108 13.54 -1.60 -12.09
C GLU A 108 15.02 -1.38 -12.41
N MET A 109 15.44 -0.12 -12.59
CA MET A 109 16.83 0.23 -12.85
C MET A 109 17.74 -0.05 -11.65
N GLU A 110 17.30 0.22 -10.42
CA GLU A 110 18.08 -0.09 -9.22
C GLU A 110 18.24 -1.60 -9.01
N LYS A 111 17.17 -2.39 -9.20
CA LYS A 111 17.25 -3.87 -9.16
C LYS A 111 18.23 -4.42 -10.21
N PHE A 112 18.31 -3.77 -11.37
CA PHE A 112 19.26 -4.11 -12.40
C PHE A 112 20.71 -3.83 -11.95
N GLU A 113 20.96 -2.67 -11.33
CA GLU A 113 22.28 -2.33 -10.76
C GLU A 113 22.70 -3.29 -9.63
N GLU A 114 21.83 -3.60 -8.66
CA GLU A 114 22.11 -4.60 -7.61
C GLU A 114 22.39 -5.99 -8.20
N GLY A 115 21.67 -6.37 -9.26
CA GLY A 115 21.93 -7.62 -9.99
C GLY A 115 23.31 -7.67 -10.63
N THR A 116 23.81 -6.54 -11.14
CA THR A 116 25.16 -6.45 -11.71
C THR A 116 26.26 -6.42 -10.65
N GLU A 117 26.05 -5.77 -9.50
CA GLU A 117 27.03 -5.79 -8.40
C GLU A 117 27.23 -7.21 -7.87
N ASN A 118 26.16 -7.96 -7.63
CA ASN A 118 26.25 -9.35 -7.19
C ASN A 118 26.99 -10.26 -8.19
N LEU A 119 26.84 -10.02 -9.50
CA LEU A 119 27.59 -10.74 -10.53
C LEU A 119 29.09 -10.37 -10.56
N THR A 120 29.44 -9.10 -10.31
CA THR A 120 30.85 -8.66 -10.24
C THR A 120 31.57 -9.11 -8.96
N VAL A 121 30.84 -9.33 -7.87
CA VAL A 121 31.38 -9.85 -6.60
C VAL A 121 31.58 -11.37 -6.66
N GLU A 122 30.72 -12.11 -7.38
CA GLU A 122 30.86 -13.57 -7.55
C GLU A 122 31.82 -13.99 -8.67
N GLN A 123 32.10 -13.13 -9.65
CA GLN A 123 33.14 -13.35 -10.66
C GLN A 123 34.31 -12.38 -10.46
N PRO A 124 35.30 -12.69 -9.61
CA PRO A 124 36.51 -11.88 -9.55
C PRO A 124 37.18 -11.93 -10.92
N MET A 125 37.36 -10.75 -11.52
CA MET A 125 38.16 -10.55 -12.72
C MET A 125 39.54 -11.18 -12.49
N ILE A 126 39.81 -12.30 -13.18
CA ILE A 126 41.13 -12.93 -13.19
C ILE A 126 42.06 -11.90 -13.83
N ILE A 127 42.84 -11.19 -13.01
CA ILE A 127 43.97 -10.41 -13.50
C ILE A 127 44.99 -11.45 -13.97
N ILE A 128 45.06 -11.65 -15.27
CA ILE A 128 46.12 -12.41 -15.91
C ILE A 128 47.35 -11.49 -15.83
N ASP A 129 48.20 -11.73 -14.85
CA ASP A 129 49.51 -11.08 -14.74
C ASP A 129 50.34 -11.55 -15.94
N GLU A 130 50.63 -10.65 -16.89
CA GLU A 130 51.55 -10.91 -18.00
C GLU A 130 52.96 -11.09 -17.41
N GLN A 131 53.48 -12.32 -17.47
CA GLN A 131 54.91 -12.63 -17.40
C GLN A 131 55.40 -13.15 -18.75
#